data_AF-A0A1Q3ALQ3-F1
#
_entry.id   AF-A0A1Q3ALQ3-F1
#
_cell.length_a   1.000
_cell.length_b   1.000
_cell.length_c   1.000
_cell.angle_alpha   90.00
_cell.angle_beta   90.00
_cell.angle_gamma   90.00
#
_symmetry.space_group_name_H-M   'P 1'
#
loop_
_entity.id
_entity.type
_entity.pdbx_description
1 polymer ?
#
loop_
_entity_poly.entity_id
_entity_poly.type
_entity_poly.pdbx_seq_one_letter_code
_entity_poly.pdbx_strand_id
1 'polypeptide(L)'
;MRRAQAKRLPRDRDNTSILSGNAYTLELLRGSDRQCIELMRMSREAYVRLCMHFRHKLWLHDNRHVSVEEKMAMFLTIIGHNERYVVIKTIIGHNERYVVIKRRFQHSS
;
A
#
# COMPACT_ATOMS: atom_id res chain seq x y z
N MET A 1 -14.91 38.26 -21.89
CA MET A 1 -15.01 36.78 -21.78
C MET A 1 -15.10 36.41 -20.29
N ARG A 2 -16.18 35.73 -19.84
CA ARG A 2 -16.34 35.29 -18.45
C ARG A 2 -15.76 33.87 -18.30
N ARG A 3 -14.71 33.70 -17.49
CA ARG A 3 -14.19 32.38 -17.11
C ARG A 3 -15.24 31.68 -16.25
N ALA A 4 -15.74 30.53 -16.70
CA ALA A 4 -16.60 29.68 -15.91
C ALA A 4 -15.82 29.16 -14.68
N GLN A 5 -16.34 29.42 -13.49
CA GLN A 5 -15.82 28.82 -12.26
C GLN A 5 -16.21 27.35 -12.24
N ALA A 6 -15.24 26.46 -12.24
CA ALA A 6 -15.49 25.03 -12.04
C ALA A 6 -16.12 24.83 -10.65
N LYS A 7 -17.38 24.40 -10.62
CA LYS A 7 -18.05 23.98 -9.37
C LYS A 7 -17.25 22.80 -8.83
N ARG A 8 -16.63 22.97 -7.65
CA ARG A 8 -15.96 21.88 -6.95
C ARG A 8 -17.05 20.88 -6.57
N LEU A 9 -17.03 19.70 -7.19
CA LEU A 9 -17.90 18.60 -6.82
C LEU A 9 -17.66 18.26 -5.33
N PRO A 10 -18.70 17.91 -4.56
CA PRO A 10 -18.53 17.40 -3.21
C PRO A 10 -17.55 16.25 -3.25
N ARG A 11 -16.48 16.36 -2.44
CA ARG A 11 -15.48 15.31 -2.35
C ARG A 11 -16.12 14.18 -1.55
N ASP A 12 -16.60 13.16 -2.25
CA ASP A 12 -17.12 11.97 -1.60
C ASP A 12 -16.02 11.41 -0.70
N ARG A 13 -16.33 11.28 0.59
CA ARG A 13 -15.37 10.73 1.54
C ARG A 13 -15.63 9.23 1.55
N ASP A 14 -15.02 8.53 0.61
CA ASP A 14 -14.90 7.05 0.62
C ASP A 14 -14.01 6.55 1.76
N ASN A 15 -13.74 7.37 2.78
CA ASN A 15 -12.94 7.01 3.93
C ASN A 15 -13.78 6.14 4.89
N THR A 16 -13.82 4.85 4.61
CA THR A 16 -14.37 3.82 5.50
C THR A 16 -13.42 3.48 6.67
N SER A 17 -12.23 4.08 6.74
CA SER A 17 -11.33 3.89 7.88
C SER A 17 -11.90 4.56 9.14
N ILE A 18 -12.16 3.73 10.15
CA ILE A 18 -12.56 4.15 11.50
C ILE A 18 -11.43 4.93 12.20
N LEU A 19 -10.19 4.73 11.74
CA LEU A 19 -8.98 5.30 12.35
C LEU A 19 -8.51 6.54 11.60
N SER A 20 -8.07 7.54 12.35
CA SER A 20 -7.25 8.63 11.80
C SER A 20 -5.90 8.09 11.32
N GLY A 21 -5.21 8.80 10.41
CA GLY A 21 -3.87 8.40 9.94
C GLY A 21 -2.90 8.15 11.10
N ASN A 22 -3.00 8.97 12.15
CA ASN A 22 -2.18 8.87 13.35
C ASN A 22 -2.50 7.61 14.16
N ALA A 23 -3.78 7.33 14.37
CA ALA A 23 -4.24 6.13 15.07
C ALA A 23 -3.84 4.85 14.31
N TYR A 24 -3.98 4.85 12.98
CA TYR A 24 -3.54 3.76 12.11
C TYR A 24 -2.03 3.53 12.20
N THR A 25 -1.23 4.60 12.14
CA THR A 25 0.23 4.50 12.24
C THR A 25 0.66 4.00 13.62
N LEU A 26 0.01 4.47 14.69
CA LEU A 26 0.25 3.98 16.05
C LEU A 26 -0.11 2.50 16.22
N GLU A 27 -1.24 2.06 15.67
CA GLU A 27 -1.63 0.66 15.72
C GLU A 27 -0.61 -0.22 14.97
N LEU A 28 -0.17 0.22 13.80
CA LEU A 28 0.85 -0.46 13.01
C LEU A 28 2.18 -0.61 13.78
N LEU A 29 2.59 0.47 14.45
CA LEU A 29 3.81 0.49 15.28
C LEU A 29 3.67 -0.32 16.57
N ARG A 30 2.47 -0.41 17.15
CA ARG A 30 2.19 -1.19 18.37
C ARG A 30 1.86 -2.65 18.10
N GLY A 31 1.56 -3.01 16.86
CA GLY A 31 1.18 -4.37 16.45
C GLY A 31 2.33 -5.37 16.52
N SER A 32 2.26 -6.43 15.70
CA SER A 32 3.36 -7.39 15.52
C SER A 32 4.29 -6.98 14.38
N ASP A 33 5.55 -7.44 14.41
CA ASP A 33 6.48 -7.17 13.30
C ASP A 33 5.99 -7.78 11.99
N ARG A 34 5.31 -8.93 12.10
CA ARG A 34 4.63 -9.60 10.99
C ARG A 34 3.60 -8.71 10.29
N GLN A 35 2.79 -7.96 11.03
CA GLN A 35 1.82 -7.03 10.44
C GLN A 35 2.52 -5.91 9.65
N CYS A 36 3.65 -5.38 10.15
CA CYS A 36 4.45 -4.40 9.41
C CYS A 36 4.96 -4.99 8.09
N ILE A 37 5.45 -6.23 8.11
CA ILE A 37 5.94 -6.92 6.90
C ILE A 37 4.79 -7.18 5.92
N GLU A 38 3.62 -7.59 6.40
CA GLU A 38 2.47 -7.89 5.54
C GLU A 38 1.92 -6.64 4.83
N LEU A 39 1.82 -5.52 5.55
CA LEU A 39 1.28 -4.25 5.07
C LEU A 39 2.31 -3.42 4.29
N MET A 40 3.48 -3.19 4.88
CA MET A 40 4.51 -2.28 4.36
C MET A 40 5.70 -3.00 3.70
N ARG A 41 5.73 -4.34 3.67
CA ARG A 41 6.84 -5.14 3.12
C ARG A 41 8.17 -4.94 3.85
N MET A 42 8.13 -4.40 5.06
CA MET A 42 9.29 -4.00 5.84
C MET A 42 9.07 -4.28 7.32
N SER A 43 10.12 -4.69 8.04
CA SER A 43 10.05 -4.82 9.51
C SER A 43 9.83 -3.47 10.17
N ARG A 44 9.27 -3.47 11.38
CA ARG A 44 9.03 -2.25 12.16
C ARG A 44 10.31 -1.47 12.39
N GLU A 45 11.39 -2.18 12.73
CA GLU A 45 12.67 -1.57 13.03
C GLU A 45 13.26 -0.87 11.79
N ALA A 46 13.18 -1.51 10.63
CA ALA A 46 13.59 -0.90 9.37
C ALA A 46 12.72 0.31 9.00
N TYR A 47 11.39 0.23 9.23
CA TYR A 47 10.48 1.35 9.03
C TYR A 47 10.83 2.56 9.90
N VAL A 48 11.10 2.35 11.20
CA VAL A 48 11.50 3.44 12.11
C VAL A 48 12.82 4.08 11.65
N ARG A 49 13.82 3.26 11.30
CA ARG A 49 15.09 3.76 10.75
C ARG A 49 14.90 4.57 9.48
N LEU A 50 14.01 4.14 8.60
CA LEU A 50 13.71 4.84 7.36
C LEU A 50 13.06 6.20 7.63
N CYS A 51 12.07 6.27 8.53
CA CYS A 51 11.44 7.53 8.92
C CYS A 51 12.46 8.52 9.52
N MET A 52 13.32 8.03 10.41
CA MET A 52 14.41 8.84 11.00
C MET A 52 15.37 9.35 9.94
N HIS A 53 15.74 8.51 8.96
CA HIS A 53 16.62 8.93 7.86
C HIS A 53 16.02 10.06 7.03
N PHE A 54 14.74 9.95 6.65
CA PHE A 54 14.03 10.98 5.88
C PHE A 54 13.91 12.28 6.65
N ARG A 55 13.67 12.20 7.95
CA ARG A 55 13.62 13.35 8.86
C ARG A 55 14.98 14.04 8.97
N HIS A 56 16.06 13.26 9.16
CA HIS A 56 17.43 13.79 9.26
C HIS A 56 17.92 14.42 7.95
N LYS A 57 17.53 13.86 6.80
CA LYS A 57 17.87 14.39 5.48
C LYS A 57 17.00 15.55 5.04
N LEU A 58 15.99 15.94 5.84
CA LEU A 58 15.04 17.00 5.51
C LEU A 58 14.29 16.73 4.19
N TRP A 59 14.14 15.45 3.82
CA TRP A 59 13.37 15.05 2.64
C TRP A 59 11.88 15.06 2.92
N LEU A 60 11.51 14.83 4.18
CA LEU A 60 10.15 14.95 4.67
C LEU A 60 10.15 15.69 6.01
N HIS A 61 9.11 16.48 6.20
CA HIS A 61 8.82 17.19 7.43
C HIS A 61 7.40 16.89 7.87
N ASP A 62 7.13 17.05 9.16
CA ASP A 62 5.76 17.07 9.65
C ASP A 62 5.01 18.25 9.05
N ASN A 63 3.71 18.06 8.80
CA ASN A 63 2.77 19.15 8.55
C ASN A 63 1.75 19.18 9.69
N ARG A 64 0.99 20.27 9.83
CA ARG A 64 -0.03 20.48 10.87
C ARG A 64 -0.96 19.28 11.10
N HIS A 65 -1.20 18.47 10.06
CA HIS A 65 -2.16 17.37 10.09
C HIS A 65 -1.57 15.98 9.84
N VAL A 66 -0.32 15.89 9.39
CA VAL A 66 0.27 14.60 8.96
C VAL A 66 1.77 14.59 9.23
N SER A 67 2.19 13.65 10.07
CA SER A 67 3.59 13.37 10.40
C SER A 67 4.36 12.71 9.26
N VAL A 68 5.70 12.69 9.35
CA VAL A 68 6.56 11.92 8.44
C VAL A 68 6.18 10.44 8.47
N GLU A 69 5.96 9.89 9.66
CA GLU A 69 5.61 8.51 9.91
C GLU A 69 4.31 8.14 9.18
N GLU A 70 3.26 8.96 9.31
CA GLU A 70 2.00 8.77 8.60
C GLU A 70 2.17 8.79 7.08
N LYS A 71 2.96 9.73 6.55
CA LYS A 71 3.25 9.82 5.10
C LYS A 71 3.95 8.56 4.60
N MET A 72 4.96 8.11 5.35
CA MET A 72 5.73 6.92 5.03
C MET A 72 4.88 5.65 5.13
N ALA A 73 4.05 5.53 6.17
CA ALA A 73 3.14 4.40 6.34
C ALA A 73 2.13 4.32 5.18
N MET A 74 1.51 5.44 4.81
CA MET A 74 0.60 5.48 3.65
C MET A 74 1.32 5.05 2.36
N PHE A 75 2.49 5.62 2.08
CA PHE A 75 3.25 5.33 0.86
C PHE A 75 3.65 3.85 0.76
N LEU A 76 4.23 3.31 1.83
CA LEU A 76 4.69 1.92 1.86
C LEU A 76 3.53 0.92 1.80
N THR A 77 2.42 1.22 2.48
CA THR A 77 1.21 0.39 2.40
C THR A 77 0.67 0.36 0.96
N ILE A 78 0.59 1.50 0.27
CA ILE A 78 0.13 1.55 -1.13
C ILE A 78 1.00 0.67 -2.03
N ILE A 79 2.32 0.79 -1.95
CA ILE A 79 3.26 -0.01 -2.75
C ILE A 79 3.15 -1.49 -2.40
N GLY A 80 3.13 -1.82 -1.10
CA GLY A 80 3.04 -3.20 -0.63
C GLY A 80 1.73 -3.91 -0.99
N HIS A 81 0.64 -3.15 -1.21
CA HIS A 81 -0.61 -3.67 -1.77
C HIS A 81 -0.52 -3.88 -3.29
N ASN A 82 0.09 -2.95 -4.02
CA ASN A 82 0.26 -3.07 -5.47
C ASN A 82 1.12 -4.29 -5.84
N GLU A 83 2.24 -4.49 -5.15
CA GLU A 83 3.10 -5.67 -5.36
C GLU A 83 2.33 -6.98 -5.14
N ARG A 84 1.56 -7.08 -4.04
CA ARG A 84 0.70 -8.24 -3.78
C ARG A 84 -0.30 -8.47 -4.90
N TYR A 85 -0.96 -7.41 -5.35
CA TYR A 85 -1.94 -7.50 -6.42
C TYR A 85 -1.31 -8.01 -7.73
N VAL A 86 -0.14 -7.47 -8.09
CA VAL A 86 0.63 -7.92 -9.27
C VAL A 86 1.04 -9.39 -9.13
N VAL A 87 1.52 -9.81 -7.97
CA VAL A 87 1.92 -11.21 -7.71
C VAL A 87 0.72 -12.15 -7.81
N ILE A 88 -0.40 -11.82 -7.17
CA ILE A 88 -1.62 -12.63 -7.22
C ILE A 88 -2.15 -12.72 -8.66
N LYS A 89 -2.22 -11.58 -9.37
CA LYS A 89 -2.65 -11.53 -10.77
C LYS A 89 -1.75 -12.38 -11.67
N THR A 90 -0.44 -12.33 -11.45
CA THR A 90 0.53 -13.16 -12.18
C THR A 90 0.32 -14.64 -11.85
N ILE A 91 0.21 -15.02 -10.58
CA ILE A 91 0.00 -16.43 -10.19
C ILE A 91 -1.31 -16.98 -10.78
N ILE A 92 -2.43 -16.24 -10.68
CA ILE A 92 -3.72 -16.68 -11.21
C ILE A 92 -3.70 -16.72 -12.75
N GLY A 93 -3.19 -15.67 -13.40
CA GLY A 93 -3.09 -15.63 -14.87
C GLY A 93 -2.09 -16.64 -15.45
N HIS A 94 -1.08 -17.04 -14.68
CA HIS A 94 -0.24 -18.19 -15.02
C HIS A 94 -0.92 -19.52 -14.69
N ASN A 95 -1.78 -19.59 -13.68
CA ASN A 95 -2.52 -20.81 -13.33
C ASN A 95 -3.61 -21.19 -14.35
N GLU A 96 -4.15 -20.22 -15.11
CA GLU A 96 -4.98 -20.50 -16.30
C GLU A 96 -4.21 -21.27 -17.38
N ARG A 97 -2.86 -21.21 -17.38
CA ARG A 97 -2.03 -21.96 -18.32
C ARG A 97 -1.84 -23.44 -17.93
N TYR A 98 -2.15 -23.84 -16.69
CA TYR A 98 -2.17 -25.27 -16.33
C TYR A 98 -3.37 -26.02 -16.91
N VAL A 99 -4.45 -25.32 -17.30
CA VAL A 99 -5.62 -25.94 -17.95
C VAL A 99 -5.31 -26.34 -19.41
N VAL A 100 -4.22 -25.85 -20.00
CA VAL A 100 -3.78 -26.24 -21.36
C VAL A 100 -2.85 -27.47 -21.35
N ILE A 101 -2.28 -27.84 -20.21
CA ILE A 101 -1.31 -28.95 -20.11
C ILE A 101 -1.98 -30.31 -19.83
N LYS A 102 -3.32 -30.35 -19.63
CA LYS A 102 -4.06 -31.63 -19.55
C LYS A 102 -4.66 -32.13 -20.87
N ARG A 103 -4.33 -31.49 -22.01
CA ARG A 103 -4.81 -31.89 -23.35
C ARG A 103 -3.72 -32.45 -24.28
N ARG A 104 -2.63 -33.02 -23.73
CA ARG A 104 -1.57 -33.65 -24.55
C ARG A 104 -1.03 -35.00 -24.04
N PHE A 105 -1.77 -35.70 -23.18
CA PHE A 105 -1.41 -37.05 -22.70
C PHE A 105 -2.55 -38.09 -22.86
N GLN A 106 -3.46 -37.92 -23.83
CA GLN A 106 -4.51 -38.92 -24.13
C GLN A 106 -4.58 -39.39 -25.60
N HIS A 107 -3.56 -39.15 -26.43
CA HIS A 107 -3.48 -39.73 -27.77
C HIS A 107 -2.11 -40.35 -28.07
N SER A 108 -1.69 -41.29 -27.22
CA SER A 108 -0.60 -42.21 -27.55
C SER A 108 -0.90 -43.59 -26.98
N SER A 109 -1.85 -44.27 -27.62
CA SER A 109 -1.92 -45.72 -27.82
C SER A 109 -2.89 -45.98 -28.96
#